data_AF-H2YKL9-F1
#
_entry.id   AF-H2YKL9-F1
#
_cell.length_a   1.000
_cell.length_b   1.000
_cell.length_c   1.000
_cell.angle_alpha   90.00
_cell.angle_beta   90.00
_cell.angle_gamma   90.00
#
_symmetry.space_group_name_H-M   'P 1'
#
loop_
_entity.id
_entity.type
_entity.pdbx_description
1 polymer ?
#
loop_
_entity_poly.entity_id
_entity_poly.type
_entity_poly.pdbx_seq_one_letter_code
_entity_poly.pdbx_strand_id
1 'polypeptide(L)'
;MTTSPMSNETIIYTIAGNAGGDPCLFPFTFMGVSYSTCTTAGRSDNQKWCATTSNYAKDFIWGICPQPVEGCGAFWVEGQFGQYCYQFNFQSSLTWVQARDACRQQNADLLSITSPKEQAWVAGRINIVTTVMWLGMSDITIEGNWGWSDSSPLIYLKWRAGQPNSYGGNEDCGAIITRNGLWGDTPCSRHLSFICKKKDETKAINQETTTSIPGTTALSNRNFPGFLFWISKLSTKR
;
A
#
# COMPACT_ATOMS: atom_id res chain seq x y z
N MET A 1 7.96 -39.52 -12.73
CA MET A 1 7.61 -38.59 -11.63
C MET A 1 7.34 -37.24 -12.27
N THR A 2 6.08 -36.98 -12.61
CA THR A 2 5.65 -35.76 -13.30
C THR A 2 5.63 -34.61 -12.32
N THR A 3 6.56 -33.66 -12.46
CA THR A 3 6.49 -32.37 -11.79
C THR A 3 5.33 -31.58 -12.38
N SER A 4 4.24 -31.52 -11.63
CA SER A 4 3.11 -30.62 -11.93
C SER A 4 3.63 -29.18 -12.01
N PRO A 5 3.21 -28.38 -13.00
CA PRO A 5 3.50 -26.95 -12.98
C PRO A 5 2.77 -26.34 -11.76
N MET A 6 3.49 -25.54 -10.96
CA MET A 6 2.88 -24.69 -9.95
C MET A 6 1.85 -23.81 -10.66
N SER A 7 0.56 -24.04 -10.42
CA SER A 7 -0.49 -23.16 -10.89
C SER A 7 -0.21 -21.77 -10.34
N ASN A 8 -0.15 -20.77 -11.23
CA ASN A 8 -0.08 -19.36 -10.86
C ASN A 8 -1.46 -18.94 -10.33
N GLU A 9 -1.88 -19.51 -9.21
CA GLU A 9 -3.08 -19.10 -8.50
C GLU A 9 -2.81 -17.75 -7.84
N THR A 10 -3.50 -16.72 -8.32
CA THR A 10 -3.41 -15.39 -7.73
C THR A 10 -4.05 -15.43 -6.35
N ILE A 11 -3.24 -15.32 -5.29
CA ILE A 11 -3.71 -15.23 -3.91
C ILE A 11 -4.50 -13.93 -3.73
N ILE A 12 -5.77 -14.03 -3.32
CA ILE A 12 -6.63 -12.85 -3.10
C ILE A 12 -6.71 -12.57 -1.60
N TYR A 13 -6.05 -11.52 -1.11
CA TYR A 13 -6.13 -11.12 0.30
C TYR A 13 -7.44 -10.39 0.55
N THR A 14 -8.18 -10.80 1.58
CA THR A 14 -9.45 -10.16 1.90
C THR A 14 -9.27 -8.77 2.53
N ILE A 15 -10.24 -7.89 2.31
CA ILE A 15 -10.37 -6.62 3.04
C ILE A 15 -11.62 -6.68 3.93
N ALA A 16 -11.60 -5.96 5.06
CA ALA A 16 -12.67 -6.00 6.05
C ALA A 16 -13.04 -7.44 6.48
N GLY A 17 -14.31 -7.70 6.82
CA GLY A 17 -14.78 -9.01 7.26
C GLY A 17 -14.24 -9.41 8.64
N ASN A 18 -14.17 -10.71 8.89
CA ASN A 18 -13.69 -11.28 10.16
C ASN A 18 -12.48 -12.23 9.97
N ALA A 19 -11.92 -12.28 8.77
CA ALA A 19 -10.82 -13.15 8.41
C ALA A 19 -9.41 -12.58 8.68
N GLY A 20 -9.30 -11.37 9.24
CA GLY A 20 -7.98 -10.78 9.50
C GLY A 20 -7.14 -10.48 8.25
N GLY A 21 -7.77 -10.38 7.07
CA GLY A 21 -7.07 -10.22 5.80
C GLY A 21 -6.54 -11.51 5.20
N ASP A 22 -6.88 -12.68 5.78
CA ASP A 22 -6.53 -13.97 5.22
C ASP A 22 -6.98 -14.09 3.76
N PRO A 23 -6.24 -14.87 2.95
CA PRO A 23 -6.58 -15.05 1.57
C PRO A 23 -7.85 -15.86 1.37
N CYS A 24 -8.56 -15.59 0.29
CA CYS A 24 -9.68 -16.41 -0.14
C CYS A 24 -9.26 -17.87 -0.33
N LEU A 25 -10.06 -18.79 0.18
CA LEU A 25 -9.89 -20.21 -0.07
C LEU A 25 -10.93 -20.69 -1.07
N PHE A 26 -10.47 -21.04 -2.27
CA PHE A 26 -11.33 -21.59 -3.31
C PHE A 26 -11.07 -23.10 -3.53
N PRO A 27 -12.11 -23.87 -3.89
CA PRO A 27 -13.52 -23.49 -3.81
C PRO A 27 -14.02 -23.46 -2.35
N PHE A 28 -15.05 -22.66 -2.07
CA PHE A 28 -15.78 -22.69 -0.79
C PHE A 28 -17.28 -22.92 -1.01
N THR A 29 -17.96 -23.46 0.00
CA THR A 29 -19.41 -23.75 -0.08
C THR A 29 -20.21 -22.77 0.76
N PHE A 30 -21.23 -22.15 0.17
CA PHE A 30 -22.20 -21.28 0.84
C PHE A 30 -23.62 -21.62 0.40
N MET A 31 -24.53 -21.85 1.37
CA MET A 31 -25.92 -22.27 1.12
C MET A 31 -26.07 -23.47 0.16
N GLY A 32 -25.14 -24.43 0.23
CA GLY A 32 -25.12 -25.62 -0.63
C GLY A 32 -24.57 -25.40 -2.04
N VAL A 33 -24.13 -24.18 -2.39
CA VAL A 33 -23.52 -23.86 -3.68
C VAL A 33 -22.01 -23.72 -3.50
N SER A 34 -21.24 -24.33 -4.40
CA SER A 34 -19.78 -24.22 -4.43
C SER A 34 -19.34 -23.04 -5.30
N TYR A 35 -18.44 -22.21 -4.77
CA TYR A 35 -17.91 -21.01 -5.42
C TYR A 35 -16.41 -21.15 -5.61
N SER A 36 -15.94 -21.03 -6.85
CA SER A 36 -14.51 -20.99 -7.22
C SER A 36 -13.97 -19.57 -7.41
N THR A 37 -14.83 -18.55 -7.24
CA THR A 37 -14.49 -17.13 -7.36
C THR A 37 -15.28 -16.33 -6.34
N CYS A 38 -14.91 -15.07 -6.14
CA CYS A 38 -15.63 -14.16 -5.26
C CYS A 38 -17.08 -13.97 -5.74
N THR A 39 -18.03 -13.96 -4.80
CA THR A 39 -19.46 -13.93 -5.07
C THR A 39 -20.15 -12.77 -4.35
N THR A 40 -21.28 -12.31 -4.87
CA THR A 40 -22.17 -11.35 -4.19
C THR A 40 -23.33 -12.04 -3.47
N ALA A 41 -23.40 -13.38 -3.52
CA ALA A 41 -24.47 -14.16 -2.93
C ALA A 41 -24.68 -13.82 -1.44
N GLY A 42 -25.93 -13.62 -1.04
CA GLY A 42 -26.29 -13.26 0.34
C GLY A 42 -26.03 -11.80 0.73
N ARG A 43 -25.59 -10.94 -0.20
CA ARG A 43 -25.36 -9.50 0.05
C ARG A 43 -26.23 -8.62 -0.83
N SER A 44 -26.76 -7.54 -0.26
CA SER A 44 -27.57 -6.53 -0.96
C SER A 44 -26.77 -5.31 -1.46
N ASP A 45 -25.53 -5.16 -0.98
CA ASP A 45 -24.64 -4.04 -1.32
C ASP A 45 -23.77 -4.29 -2.56
N ASN A 46 -24.00 -5.41 -3.27
CA ASN A 46 -23.23 -5.87 -4.43
C ASN A 46 -21.73 -6.05 -4.21
N GLN A 47 -21.26 -6.05 -2.95
CA GLN A 47 -19.85 -6.28 -2.67
C GLN A 47 -19.52 -7.76 -2.84
N LYS A 48 -18.42 -8.06 -3.53
CA LYS A 48 -17.95 -9.42 -3.69
C LYS A 48 -17.22 -9.87 -2.43
N TRP A 49 -17.45 -11.11 -2.00
CA TRP A 49 -16.81 -11.70 -0.85
C TRP A 49 -16.37 -13.13 -1.15
N CYS A 50 -15.49 -13.66 -0.30
CA CYS A 50 -15.06 -15.04 -0.30
C CYS A 50 -14.93 -15.57 1.13
N ALA A 51 -15.02 -16.88 1.29
CA ALA A 51 -14.58 -17.52 2.53
C ALA A 51 -13.06 -17.68 2.54
N THR A 52 -12.48 -17.72 3.74
CA THR A 52 -11.05 -18.00 3.93
C THR A 52 -10.81 -19.39 4.54
N THR A 53 -11.88 -20.18 4.71
CA THR A 53 -11.83 -21.58 5.13
C THR A 53 -12.58 -22.47 4.14
N SER A 54 -12.30 -23.77 4.18
CA SER A 54 -12.90 -24.75 3.26
C SER A 54 -14.37 -25.03 3.58
N ASN A 55 -14.79 -24.73 4.82
CA ASN A 55 -16.16 -24.93 5.28
C ASN A 55 -16.73 -23.67 5.92
N TYR A 56 -17.04 -22.68 5.08
CA TYR A 56 -17.71 -21.45 5.51
C TYR A 56 -19.00 -21.71 6.31
N ALA A 57 -19.77 -22.75 5.97
CA ALA A 57 -21.01 -23.09 6.67
C ALA A 57 -20.82 -23.45 8.15
N LYS A 58 -19.58 -23.79 8.55
CA LYS A 58 -19.21 -24.06 9.94
C LYS A 58 -18.49 -22.88 10.57
N ASP A 59 -17.50 -22.33 9.86
CA ASP A 59 -16.55 -21.40 10.46
C ASP A 59 -17.02 -19.95 10.38
N PHE A 60 -17.86 -19.63 9.38
CA PHE A 60 -18.35 -18.29 9.10
C PHE A 60 -17.23 -17.24 8.99
N ILE A 61 -16.05 -17.64 8.52
CA ILE A 61 -14.89 -16.76 8.32
C ILE A 61 -14.85 -16.30 6.86
N TRP A 62 -14.87 -15.00 6.65
CA TRP A 62 -14.95 -14.37 5.34
C TRP A 62 -14.31 -12.98 5.32
N GLY A 63 -14.11 -12.48 4.11
CA GLY A 63 -13.86 -11.08 3.90
C GLY A 63 -14.25 -10.62 2.49
N ILE A 64 -14.18 -9.31 2.27
CA ILE A 64 -14.50 -8.70 0.99
C ILE A 64 -13.33 -8.95 0.06
N CYS A 65 -13.63 -9.31 -1.19
CA CYS A 65 -12.59 -9.41 -2.20
C CYS A 65 -12.21 -8.00 -2.66
N PRO A 66 -10.92 -7.66 -2.67
CA PRO A 66 -10.45 -6.38 -3.21
C PRO A 66 -10.87 -6.27 -4.67
N GLN A 67 -11.44 -5.13 -5.05
CA GLN A 67 -11.72 -4.80 -6.44
C GLN A 67 -11.06 -3.45 -6.76
N PRO A 68 -10.43 -3.31 -7.95
CA PRO A 68 -10.03 -2.00 -8.43
C PRO A 68 -11.26 -1.09 -8.54
N VAL A 69 -11.18 0.10 -7.96
CA VAL A 69 -12.22 1.12 -8.01
C VAL A 69 -11.63 2.43 -8.49
N GLU A 70 -12.38 3.15 -9.33
CA GLU A 70 -12.06 4.53 -9.68
C GLU A 70 -12.26 5.44 -8.46
N GLY A 71 -11.33 6.38 -8.27
CA GLY A 71 -11.28 7.23 -7.08
C GLY A 71 -11.15 6.43 -5.78
N CYS A 72 -11.75 6.95 -4.71
CA CYS A 72 -11.63 6.37 -3.38
C CYS A 72 -12.69 5.29 -3.06
N GLY A 73 -13.81 5.24 -3.79
CA GLY A 73 -14.85 4.23 -3.54
C GLY A 73 -15.28 4.12 -2.07
N ALA A 74 -15.80 2.96 -1.65
CA ALA A 74 -16.36 2.77 -0.30
C ALA A 74 -15.31 2.41 0.77
N PHE A 75 -14.21 1.76 0.38
CA PHE A 75 -13.19 1.26 1.32
C PHE A 75 -11.98 2.17 1.46
N TRP A 76 -11.99 3.35 0.84
CA TRP A 76 -10.90 4.31 0.95
C TRP A 76 -11.40 5.65 1.43
N VAL A 77 -10.51 6.36 2.12
CA VAL A 77 -10.71 7.72 2.62
C VAL A 77 -9.95 8.67 1.70
N GLU A 78 -10.64 9.68 1.19
CA GLU A 78 -10.01 10.77 0.44
C GLU A 78 -9.10 11.59 1.36
N GLY A 79 -7.86 11.81 0.91
CA GLY A 79 -6.88 12.64 1.59
C GLY A 79 -7.31 14.11 1.66
N GLN A 80 -6.77 14.86 2.62
CA GLN A 80 -7.12 16.28 2.82
C GLN A 80 -6.94 17.17 1.57
N PHE A 81 -6.03 16.81 0.67
CA PHE A 81 -5.76 17.56 -0.56
C PHE A 81 -6.39 16.93 -1.81
N GLY A 82 -7.24 15.90 -1.65
CA GLY A 82 -8.01 15.29 -2.73
C GLY A 82 -7.18 14.63 -3.84
N GLN A 83 -5.89 14.34 -3.62
CA GLN A 83 -5.01 13.73 -4.63
C GLN A 83 -4.78 12.24 -4.42
N TYR A 84 -5.03 11.76 -3.20
CA TYR A 84 -4.70 10.41 -2.78
C TYR A 84 -5.86 9.81 -2.00
N CYS A 85 -6.04 8.51 -2.14
CA CYS A 85 -6.95 7.69 -1.37
C CYS A 85 -6.15 6.81 -0.41
N TYR A 86 -6.67 6.62 0.80
CA TYR A 86 -6.03 5.85 1.86
C TYR A 86 -6.97 4.77 2.39
N GLN A 87 -6.50 3.52 2.50
CA GLN A 87 -7.27 2.42 3.09
C GLN A 87 -6.58 1.98 4.38
N PHE A 88 -7.31 2.05 5.50
CA PHE A 88 -6.81 1.71 6.83
C PHE A 88 -7.33 0.33 7.25
N ASN A 89 -6.49 -0.69 7.15
CA ASN A 89 -6.87 -2.08 7.42
C ASN A 89 -6.59 -2.46 8.89
N PHE A 90 -7.31 -1.83 9.83
CA PHE A 90 -7.13 -2.02 11.29
C PHE A 90 -7.42 -3.44 11.78
N GLN A 91 -8.29 -4.18 11.09
CA GLN A 91 -8.69 -5.53 11.48
C GLN A 91 -7.81 -6.61 10.85
N SER A 92 -6.91 -6.23 9.94
CA SER A 92 -6.03 -7.18 9.26
C SER A 92 -4.76 -7.44 10.04
N SER A 93 -4.16 -8.61 9.80
CA SER A 93 -2.96 -9.12 10.47
C SER A 93 -2.10 -9.86 9.44
N LEU A 94 -1.33 -9.11 8.65
CA LEU A 94 -0.52 -9.63 7.55
C LEU A 94 0.97 -9.30 7.72
N THR A 95 1.84 -10.12 7.14
CA THR A 95 3.27 -9.76 6.98
C THR A 95 3.43 -8.56 6.04
N TRP A 96 4.59 -7.91 6.07
CA TRP A 96 4.82 -6.72 5.24
C TRP A 96 4.65 -7.01 3.74
N VAL A 97 5.16 -8.15 3.27
CA VAL A 97 5.04 -8.57 1.86
C VAL A 97 3.58 -8.83 1.49
N GLN A 98 2.85 -9.59 2.32
CA GLN A 98 1.43 -9.87 2.10
C GLN A 98 0.59 -8.58 2.11
N ALA A 99 0.86 -7.66 3.04
CA ALA A 99 0.18 -6.37 3.11
C ALA A 99 0.44 -5.53 1.84
N ARG A 100 1.67 -5.53 1.33
CA ARG A 100 2.00 -4.86 0.05
C ARG A 100 1.24 -5.49 -1.12
N ASP A 101 1.20 -6.81 -1.19
CA ASP A 101 0.44 -7.51 -2.23
C ASP A 101 -1.06 -7.20 -2.16
N ALA A 102 -1.64 -7.14 -0.96
CA ALA A 102 -3.03 -6.73 -0.74
C ALA A 102 -3.32 -5.29 -1.22
N CYS A 103 -2.38 -4.36 -1.04
CA CYS A 103 -2.50 -3.02 -1.62
C CYS A 103 -2.40 -3.04 -3.15
N ARG A 104 -1.45 -3.82 -3.70
CA ARG A 104 -1.22 -3.90 -5.16
C ARG A 104 -2.38 -4.52 -5.93
N GLN A 105 -3.10 -5.46 -5.31
CA GLN A 105 -4.35 -6.00 -5.87
C GLN A 105 -5.46 -4.96 -6.04
N GLN A 106 -5.30 -3.77 -5.46
CA GLN A 106 -6.24 -2.65 -5.55
C GLN A 106 -5.66 -1.43 -6.30
N ASN A 107 -4.63 -1.64 -7.13
CA ASN A 107 -3.89 -0.58 -7.83
C ASN A 107 -3.31 0.47 -6.87
N ALA A 108 -2.85 0.02 -5.71
CA ALA A 108 -2.23 0.85 -4.69
C ALA A 108 -0.85 0.28 -4.31
N ASP A 109 -0.19 0.92 -3.35
CA ASP A 109 0.95 0.32 -2.65
C ASP A 109 0.80 0.64 -1.15
N LEU A 110 1.71 0.13 -0.31
CA LEU A 110 1.76 0.50 1.09
C LEU A 110 2.01 2.01 1.24
N LEU A 111 1.52 2.58 2.34
CA LEU A 111 1.57 4.02 2.59
C LEU A 111 3.01 4.56 2.58
N SER A 112 3.26 5.50 1.66
CA SER A 112 4.37 6.46 1.73
C SER A 112 3.94 7.76 2.40
N ILE A 113 4.80 8.32 3.24
CA ILE A 113 4.58 9.64 3.88
C ILE A 113 5.69 10.59 3.44
N THR A 114 5.37 11.55 2.58
CA THR A 114 6.37 12.44 1.95
C THR A 114 6.31 13.88 2.44
N SER A 115 5.37 14.21 3.35
CA SER A 115 5.26 15.55 3.91
C SER A 115 4.79 15.56 5.37
N PRO A 116 5.17 16.60 6.15
CA PRO A 116 4.65 16.78 7.51
C PRO A 116 3.12 16.91 7.58
N LYS A 117 2.50 17.46 6.53
CA LYS A 117 1.03 17.62 6.45
C LYS A 117 0.34 16.27 6.32
N GLU A 118 0.86 15.40 5.43
CA GLU A 118 0.37 14.04 5.29
C GLU A 118 0.55 13.24 6.59
N GLN A 119 1.72 13.35 7.23
CA GLN A 119 1.96 12.72 8.54
C GLN A 119 0.93 13.14 9.58
N ALA A 120 0.66 14.44 9.72
CA ALA A 120 -0.30 14.95 10.70
C ALA A 120 -1.73 14.45 10.42
N TRP A 121 -2.12 14.43 9.14
CA TRP A 121 -3.43 13.94 8.71
C TRP A 121 -3.59 12.43 8.98
N VAL A 122 -2.59 11.61 8.61
CA VAL A 122 -2.59 10.17 8.87
C VAL A 122 -2.65 9.90 10.38
N ALA A 123 -1.83 10.59 11.18
CA ALA A 123 -1.81 10.45 12.64
C ALA A 123 -3.19 10.73 13.27
N GLY A 124 -3.91 11.74 12.78
CA GLY A 124 -5.27 12.04 13.23
C GLY A 124 -6.32 10.98 12.91
N ARG A 125 -6.07 10.12 11.90
CA ARG A 125 -6.98 9.03 11.49
C ARG A 125 -6.70 7.72 12.21
N ILE A 126 -5.44 7.44 12.53
CA ILE A 126 -5.03 6.14 13.09
C ILE A 126 -5.09 6.08 14.62
N ASN A 127 -5.11 7.23 15.31
CA ASN A 127 -5.17 7.30 16.77
C ASN A 127 -6.59 7.01 17.34
N ILE A 128 -7.29 6.06 16.74
CA ILE A 128 -8.59 5.54 17.19
C ILE A 128 -8.46 4.17 17.87
N VAL A 129 -7.40 3.43 17.57
CA VAL A 129 -7.07 2.11 18.12
C VAL A 129 -5.58 2.09 18.42
N THR A 130 -5.18 1.58 19.59
CA THR A 130 -3.76 1.41 19.92
C THR A 130 -3.23 0.12 19.30
N THR A 131 -2.59 0.24 18.15
CA THR A 131 -1.89 -0.83 17.42
C THR A 131 -0.63 -0.31 16.71
N VAL A 132 0.05 -1.16 15.95
CA VAL A 132 1.14 -0.82 15.03
C VAL A 132 0.68 -1.18 13.62
N MET A 133 0.95 -0.31 12.65
CA MET A 133 0.54 -0.52 11.26
C MET A 133 1.73 -0.46 10.30
N TRP A 134 1.75 -1.35 9.31
CA TRP A 134 2.76 -1.31 8.25
C TRP A 134 2.69 -0.02 7.43
N LEU A 135 3.88 0.50 7.14
CA LEU A 135 4.14 1.53 6.14
C LEU A 135 4.87 0.91 4.94
N GLY A 136 4.98 1.65 3.84
CA GLY A 136 5.70 1.20 2.65
C GLY A 136 7.22 1.31 2.76
N MET A 137 7.76 1.82 3.87
CA MET A 137 9.20 2.04 4.01
C MET A 137 9.90 0.73 4.43
N SER A 138 10.99 0.40 3.76
CA SER A 138 11.83 -0.76 4.07
C SER A 138 13.26 -0.56 3.57
N ASP A 139 14.19 -1.35 4.09
CA ASP A 139 15.58 -1.47 3.62
C ASP A 139 15.97 -2.93 3.29
N ILE A 140 14.98 -3.81 3.12
CA ILE A 140 15.09 -5.24 2.70
C ILE A 140 16.08 -5.45 1.54
N THR A 141 16.21 -4.49 0.62
CA THR A 141 17.08 -4.61 -0.54
C THR A 141 18.54 -4.32 -0.23
N ILE A 142 18.82 -3.34 0.63
CA ILE A 142 20.15 -2.87 0.99
C ILE A 142 20.07 -2.33 2.42
N GLU A 143 20.65 -3.06 3.38
CA GLU A 143 20.69 -2.70 4.80
C GLU A 143 21.09 -1.22 5.01
N GLY A 144 20.30 -0.50 5.81
CA GLY A 144 20.52 0.91 6.12
C GLY A 144 20.12 1.89 5.00
N ASN A 145 19.77 1.41 3.81
CA ASN A 145 19.28 2.22 2.71
C ASN A 145 17.75 2.13 2.59
N TRP A 146 17.09 2.86 3.47
CA TRP A 146 15.63 2.96 3.53
C TRP A 146 15.03 3.60 2.28
N GLY A 147 13.92 3.04 1.80
CA GLY A 147 13.15 3.57 0.69
C GLY A 147 11.67 3.21 0.78
N TRP A 148 10.83 3.94 0.03
CA TRP A 148 9.39 3.64 -0.06
C TRP A 148 9.10 2.60 -1.15
N SER A 149 8.20 1.68 -0.86
CA SER A 149 7.76 0.61 -1.75
C SER A 149 7.06 1.10 -3.03
N ASP A 150 6.46 2.28 -2.98
CA ASP A 150 5.83 2.97 -4.11
C ASP A 150 6.83 3.82 -4.93
N SER A 151 8.12 3.76 -4.61
CA SER A 151 9.19 4.58 -5.22
C SER A 151 9.05 6.09 -4.99
N SER A 152 8.23 6.51 -4.03
CA SER A 152 8.21 7.90 -3.58
C SER A 152 9.57 8.31 -3.00
N PRO A 153 9.96 9.59 -3.12
CA PRO A 153 11.23 10.06 -2.58
C PRO A 153 11.19 10.08 -1.04
N LEU A 154 12.25 9.58 -0.40
CA LEU A 154 12.41 9.61 1.06
C LEU A 154 12.94 10.98 1.53
N ILE A 155 12.07 11.99 1.50
CA ILE A 155 12.40 13.39 1.85
C ILE A 155 11.88 13.83 3.23
N TYR A 156 11.12 12.95 3.90
CA TYR A 156 10.51 13.21 5.19
C TYR A 156 10.68 11.99 6.09
N LEU A 157 11.05 12.23 7.36
CA LEU A 157 11.25 11.18 8.36
C LEU A 157 10.55 11.54 9.66
N LYS A 158 9.94 10.54 10.32
CA LYS A 158 9.27 10.67 11.62
C LYS A 158 9.57 9.50 12.56
N TRP A 159 10.82 9.04 12.55
CA TRP A 159 11.31 8.02 13.47
C TRP A 159 11.05 8.39 14.93
N ARG A 160 10.72 7.38 15.73
CA ARG A 160 10.78 7.47 17.18
C ARG A 160 12.24 7.64 17.61
N ALA A 161 12.47 8.28 18.75
CA ALA A 161 13.81 8.42 19.31
C ALA A 161 14.49 7.05 19.42
N GLY A 162 15.70 6.95 18.85
CA GLY A 162 16.49 5.70 18.83
C GLY A 162 16.10 4.71 17.74
N GLN A 163 15.42 5.14 16.66
CA GLN A 163 15.07 4.30 15.51
C GLN A 163 15.56 4.93 14.20
N PRO A 164 15.79 4.15 13.13
CA PRO A 164 15.77 2.68 13.13
C PRO A 164 16.97 2.12 13.91
N ASN A 165 16.80 1.00 14.61
CA ASN A 165 17.88 0.40 15.42
C ASN A 165 18.28 -1.01 14.99
N SER A 166 17.61 -1.56 13.97
CA SER A 166 17.80 -2.92 13.47
C SER A 166 17.92 -3.91 14.63
N TYR A 167 16.95 -3.91 15.55
CA TYR A 167 17.08 -4.67 16.79
C TYR A 167 17.18 -6.17 16.50
N GLY A 168 18.32 -6.78 16.83
CA GLY A 168 18.58 -8.19 16.51
C GLY A 168 18.99 -8.44 15.05
N GLY A 169 19.22 -7.38 14.25
CA GLY A 169 19.73 -7.44 12.89
C GLY A 169 18.75 -7.99 11.85
N ASN A 170 17.44 -7.86 12.09
CA ASN A 170 16.40 -8.41 11.20
C ASN A 170 15.13 -7.54 11.14
N GLU A 171 15.25 -6.24 11.39
CA GLU A 171 14.12 -5.30 11.40
C GLU A 171 14.12 -4.42 10.15
N ASP A 172 13.76 -5.01 9.02
CA ASP A 172 13.95 -4.33 7.71
C ASP A 172 12.68 -3.59 7.21
N CYS A 173 11.63 -3.55 8.04
CA CYS A 173 10.31 -3.05 7.66
C CYS A 173 9.81 -1.96 8.61
N GLY A 174 9.45 -0.82 8.02
CA GLY A 174 8.95 0.34 8.74
C GLY A 174 7.47 0.23 9.09
N ALA A 175 7.14 0.61 10.32
CA ALA A 175 5.78 0.63 10.83
C ALA A 175 5.50 1.91 11.64
N ILE A 176 4.23 2.30 11.70
CA ILE A 176 3.75 3.45 12.47
C ILE A 176 3.04 3.00 13.74
N ILE A 177 3.41 3.60 14.87
CA ILE A 177 2.72 3.43 16.14
C ILE A 177 1.52 4.38 16.16
N THR A 178 0.32 3.81 16.07
CA THR A 178 -0.94 4.58 15.96
C THR A 178 -1.15 5.63 17.05
N ARG A 179 -0.75 5.32 18.30
CA ARG A 179 -0.95 6.20 19.47
C ARG A 179 -0.26 7.56 19.37
N ASN A 180 0.90 7.63 18.71
CA ASN A 180 1.71 8.86 18.64
C ASN A 180 2.16 9.22 17.21
N GLY A 181 1.85 8.38 16.22
CA GLY A 181 2.22 8.56 14.83
C GLY A 181 3.73 8.45 14.55
N LEU A 182 4.54 8.02 15.51
CA LEU A 182 5.98 7.84 15.31
C LEU A 182 6.28 6.52 14.63
N TRP A 183 7.37 6.49 13.87
CA TRP A 183 7.79 5.32 13.10
C TRP A 183 8.83 4.50 13.86
N GLY A 184 8.86 3.21 13.60
CA GLY A 184 9.90 2.30 14.05
C GLY A 184 10.10 1.20 13.02
N ASP A 185 11.24 0.55 13.11
CA ASP A 185 11.55 -0.66 12.37
C ASP A 185 11.10 -1.90 13.15
N THR A 186 10.83 -2.98 12.45
CA THR A 186 10.36 -4.24 13.06
C THR A 186 10.54 -5.40 12.06
N PRO A 187 10.59 -6.68 12.50
CA PRO A 187 10.78 -7.78 11.57
C PRO A 187 9.63 -7.90 10.58
N CYS A 188 9.95 -7.98 9.29
CA CYS A 188 8.97 -8.02 8.20
C CYS A 188 7.97 -9.19 8.28
N SER A 189 8.33 -10.25 9.00
CA SER A 189 7.50 -11.44 9.24
C SER A 189 6.44 -11.25 10.32
N ARG A 190 6.43 -10.12 11.04
CA ARG A 190 5.36 -9.81 11.99
C ARG A 190 4.03 -9.65 11.25
N HIS A 191 2.96 -10.08 11.91
CA HIS A 191 1.62 -9.90 11.37
C HIS A 191 1.03 -8.64 12.00
N LEU A 192 0.85 -7.59 11.19
CA LEU A 192 0.36 -6.30 11.63
C LEU A 192 -0.79 -5.83 10.74
N SER A 193 -1.55 -4.87 11.24
CA SER A 193 -2.44 -4.04 10.42
C SER A 193 -1.61 -3.21 9.43
N PHE A 194 -2.23 -2.64 8.41
CA PHE A 194 -1.48 -1.91 7.38
C PHE A 194 -2.32 -0.79 6.75
N ILE A 195 -1.62 0.13 6.07
CA ILE A 195 -2.24 1.26 5.39
C ILE A 195 -1.83 1.22 3.92
N CYS A 196 -2.82 1.21 3.02
CA CYS A 196 -2.58 1.38 1.59
C CYS A 196 -2.78 2.83 1.17
N LYS A 197 -2.08 3.25 0.11
CA LYS A 197 -2.21 4.56 -0.54
C LYS A 197 -2.21 4.39 -2.05
N LYS A 198 -3.12 5.10 -2.72
CA LYS A 198 -3.12 5.24 -4.19
C LYS A 198 -3.42 6.67 -4.60
N LYS A 199 -3.00 7.06 -5.79
CA LYS A 199 -3.44 8.32 -6.41
C LYS A 199 -4.90 8.22 -6.81
N ASP A 200 -5.65 9.31 -6.66
CA ASP A 200 -6.98 9.41 -7.25
C ASP A 200 -6.85 9.79 -8.72
N GLU A 201 -6.93 8.80 -9.61
CA GLU A 201 -6.79 8.99 -11.06
C GLU A 201 -7.88 9.89 -11.64
N THR A 202 -9.05 9.99 -11.01
CA THR A 202 -10.13 10.90 -11.46
C THR A 202 -9.76 12.37 -11.33
N LYS A 203 -8.78 12.67 -10.48
CA LYS A 203 -8.31 14.03 -10.20
C LYS A 203 -7.11 14.41 -11.07
N ALA A 204 -6.37 13.44 -11.59
CA ALA A 204 -5.30 13.66 -12.55
C ALA A 204 -5.82 14.17 -13.90
N ILE A 205 -6.98 13.68 -14.34
CA ILE A 205 -7.61 14.06 -15.61
C ILE A 205 -8.00 15.55 -15.63
N ASN A 206 -8.40 16.12 -14.50
CA ASN A 206 -8.81 17.52 -14.39
C ASN A 206 -7.63 18.52 -14.39
N GLN A 207 -6.38 18.07 -14.29
CA GLN A 207 -5.20 18.95 -14.40
C GLN A 207 -4.61 18.99 -15.82
N GLU A 208 -4.91 18.00 -16.67
CA GLU A 208 -4.39 17.94 -18.04
C GLU A 208 -5.32 18.61 -19.09
N THR A 209 -6.58 18.94 -18.76
CA THR A 209 -7.54 19.49 -19.74
C THR A 209 -7.48 21.01 -19.97
N THR A 210 -6.54 21.76 -19.38
CA THR A 210 -6.41 23.22 -19.59
C THR A 210 -5.32 23.67 -20.56
N THR A 211 -4.72 22.76 -21.34
CA THR A 211 -3.75 23.14 -22.38
C THR A 211 -4.29 22.82 -23.78
N SER A 212 -5.40 23.46 -24.16
CA SER A 212 -5.80 23.53 -25.56
C SER A 212 -4.81 24.41 -26.34
N ILE A 213 -4.05 23.79 -27.21
CA ILE A 213 -3.10 24.42 -28.13
C ILE A 213 -3.88 25.18 -29.23
N PRO A 214 -3.67 26.49 -29.44
CA PRO A 214 -3.95 27.11 -30.73
C PRO A 214 -2.77 26.82 -31.65
N GLY A 215 -3.03 26.12 -32.76
CA GLY A 215 -2.00 25.84 -33.75
C GLY A 215 -1.48 27.11 -34.41
N THR A 216 -0.17 27.18 -34.63
CA THR A 216 0.43 27.72 -35.87
C THR A 216 1.83 27.14 -36.06
N THR A 217 2.13 26.78 -37.31
CA THR A 217 3.38 26.24 -37.82
C THR A 217 4.54 27.24 -37.81
N ALA A 218 5.76 26.80 -37.42
CA ALA A 218 7.03 27.02 -38.15
C ALA A 218 8.23 26.42 -37.37
N LEU A 219 9.17 25.87 -38.14
CA LEU A 219 10.45 25.27 -37.74
C LEU A 219 11.40 26.28 -37.06
N SER A 220 12.12 25.85 -36.01
CA SER A 220 13.55 26.13 -35.80
C SER A 220 14.04 25.61 -34.43
N ASN A 221 15.19 24.94 -34.46
CA ASN A 221 16.15 24.60 -33.40
C ASN A 221 15.80 24.91 -31.93
N ARG A 222 15.94 23.88 -31.07
CA ARG A 222 16.26 24.09 -29.64
C ARG A 222 17.44 23.25 -29.20
N ASN A 223 18.53 23.96 -28.95
CA ASN A 223 19.53 23.63 -27.94
C ASN A 223 18.84 23.31 -26.61
N PHE A 224 19.25 22.23 -25.95
CA PHE A 224 18.99 21.99 -24.53
C PHE A 224 20.00 22.80 -23.68
N PRO A 225 19.59 23.62 -22.70
CA PRO A 225 20.44 23.96 -21.56
C PRO A 225 20.40 22.75 -20.61
N GLY A 226 21.49 22.22 -20.06
CA GLY A 226 22.55 22.91 -19.36
C GLY A 226 22.57 22.39 -17.93
N PHE A 227 23.36 21.37 -17.66
CA PHE A 227 23.92 21.09 -16.33
C PHE A 227 25.36 20.65 -16.53
N LEU A 228 26.28 21.61 -16.40
CA LEU A 228 27.71 21.34 -16.26
C LEU A 228 27.97 21.07 -14.79
N PHE A 229 28.28 19.81 -14.45
CA PHE A 229 28.80 19.48 -13.14
C PHE A 229 30.30 19.83 -13.09
N TRP A 230 30.69 20.75 -12.20
CA TRP A 230 32.10 21.00 -11.89
C TRP A 230 32.51 20.20 -10.66
N ILE A 231 33.43 19.24 -10.83
CA ILE A 231 34.12 18.60 -9.71
C ILE A 231 35.30 19.50 -9.32
N SER A 232 35.21 20.18 -8.18
CA SER A 232 36.38 20.87 -7.63
C SER A 232 37.31 19.86 -6.96
N LYS A 233 38.48 19.62 -7.56
CA LYS A 233 39.58 18.94 -6.86
C LYS A 233 40.16 19.91 -5.85
N LEU A 234 40.04 19.61 -4.57
CA LEU A 234 40.83 20.26 -3.52
C LEU A 234 42.30 19.85 -3.70
N SER A 235 43.16 20.81 -4.07
CA SER A 235 44.60 20.64 -4.03
C SER A 235 45.08 20.86 -2.60
N THR A 236 45.52 19.79 -1.95
CA THR A 236 46.33 19.86 -0.74
C THR A 236 47.70 20.43 -1.11
N LYS A 237 48.01 21.64 -0.63
CA LYS A 237 49.37 22.17 -0.56
C LYS A 237 49.76 22.36 0.91
N ARG A 238 50.71 21.55 1.37
CA ARG A 238 51.98 22.02 1.93
C ARG A 238 53.03 20.94 1.68
#